data_AF-A0A0F9RXD4-F1
#
_entry.id   AF-A0A0F9RXD4-F1
#
_cell.length_a   1.000
_cell.length_b   1.000
_cell.length_c   1.000
_cell.angle_alpha   90.00
_cell.angle_beta   90.00
_cell.angle_gamma   90.00
#
_symmetry.space_group_name_H-M   'P 1'
#
loop_
_entity.id
_entity.type
_entity.pdbx_description
1 polymer ?
#
loop_
_entity_poly.entity_id
_entity_poly.type
_entity_poly.pdbx_seq_one_letter_code
_entity_poly.pdbx_strand_id
1 'polypeptide(L)'
;MSKKSFLNSATFLWFCIVGLTVEAQIQKLSDQEAMIKALEWQEAHPIYTQAPTDWTNGAYYTGVAQAHKATNDEIYLAAIKNMGWNNQWQTGPRIYHADDLVISYAYLYLNERQKNLVDLKPTEKFIEEHLFEDNEWKDGSDAEKRILWWWCDALFMAPPAIVNYSILKNDDKYLDAMHTFYKETYELLYNKEERLFARDIRFVWKGDKEDVKEENGNRIFWSRGNGWVIGGLALMLDALPENYEHRDFYLTLYKEMAVRIKEIQSEDGLWRTSLLSPESFDHGEVSGSGFFTFALTWGINNGILDKAEYVPVVKKAWTALRRCQIDDGKVGWVQNIGASPEPASKDSWQNFGSGAFLLAGSEILKLK
;
A
#
# COMPACT_ATOMS: atom_id res chain seq x y z
N MET A 1 -55.57 19.72 18.75
CA MET A 1 -54.61 18.99 17.89
C MET A 1 -53.68 20.03 17.28
N SER A 2 -52.34 20.02 17.28
CA SER A 2 -51.28 19.11 17.69
C SER A 2 -50.03 20.00 17.90
N LYS A 3 -49.61 20.27 19.14
CA LYS A 3 -48.30 20.90 19.46
C LYS A 3 -47.40 20.01 20.30
N LYS A 4 -47.94 18.92 20.87
CA LYS A 4 -47.19 17.94 21.67
C LYS A 4 -46.47 16.85 20.84
N SER A 5 -46.79 16.71 19.55
CA SER A 5 -46.16 15.70 18.68
C SER A 5 -44.82 16.15 18.08
N PHE A 6 -44.57 17.46 17.95
CA PHE A 6 -43.35 17.98 17.29
C PHE A 6 -42.13 18.00 18.22
N LEU A 7 -42.33 18.19 19.53
CA LEU A 7 -41.24 18.22 20.51
C LEU A 7 -40.60 16.84 20.68
N ASN A 8 -41.40 15.77 20.75
CA ASN A 8 -40.90 14.41 20.93
C ASN A 8 -40.07 13.94 19.72
N SER A 9 -40.47 14.28 18.50
CA SER A 9 -39.72 13.90 17.29
C SER A 9 -38.38 14.65 17.20
N ALA A 10 -38.33 15.94 17.54
CA ALA A 10 -37.09 16.72 17.50
C ALA A 10 -36.10 16.30 18.60
N THR A 11 -36.59 16.02 19.82
CA THR A 11 -35.75 15.51 20.91
C THR A 11 -35.24 14.10 20.61
N PHE A 12 -36.08 13.22 20.05
CA PHE A 12 -35.65 11.87 19.63
C PHE A 12 -34.65 11.91 18.48
N LEU A 13 -34.85 12.75 17.45
CA LEU A 13 -33.89 12.95 16.37
C LEU A 13 -32.54 13.46 16.92
N TRP A 14 -32.58 14.40 17.87
CA TRP A 14 -31.37 14.95 18.48
C TRP A 14 -30.62 13.91 19.32
N PHE A 15 -31.30 13.11 20.14
CA PHE A 15 -30.67 12.01 20.88
C PHE A 15 -30.08 10.94 19.94
N CYS A 16 -30.77 10.61 18.83
CA CYS A 16 -30.24 9.69 17.82
C CYS A 16 -28.99 10.25 17.12
N ILE A 17 -29.00 11.53 16.74
CA ILE A 17 -27.84 12.19 16.10
C ILE A 17 -26.66 12.26 17.08
N VAL A 18 -26.90 12.65 18.34
CA VAL A 18 -25.84 12.69 19.37
C VAL A 18 -25.28 11.29 19.64
N GLY A 19 -26.13 10.26 19.74
CA GLY A 19 -25.69 8.87 19.90
C GLY A 19 -24.78 8.39 18.76
N LEU A 20 -25.18 8.63 17.51
CA LEU A 20 -24.39 8.28 16.32
C LEU A 20 -23.02 9.00 16.28
N THR A 21 -22.96 10.26 16.72
CA THR A 21 -21.68 11.01 16.78
C THR A 21 -20.73 10.48 17.86
N VAL A 22 -21.27 9.99 18.99
CA VAL A 22 -20.46 9.42 20.07
C VAL A 22 -19.90 8.06 19.66
N GLU A 23 -20.71 7.19 19.03
CA GLU A 23 -20.25 5.89 18.54
C GLU A 23 -19.14 6.02 17.48
N ALA A 24 -19.30 6.95 16.53
CA ALA A 24 -18.28 7.23 15.53
C ALA A 24 -16.95 7.72 16.16
N GLN A 25 -17.05 8.56 17.19
CA GLN A 25 -15.87 9.04 17.91
C GLN A 25 -15.18 7.92 18.71
N ILE A 26 -15.95 7.04 19.36
CA ILE A 26 -15.41 5.88 20.09
C ILE A 26 -14.71 4.92 19.12
N GLN A 27 -15.32 4.65 17.96
CA GLN A 27 -14.73 3.79 16.94
C GLN A 27 -13.42 4.38 16.43
N LYS A 28 -13.39 5.69 16.15
CA LYS A 28 -12.18 6.39 15.72
C LYS A 28 -11.04 6.28 16.74
N LEU A 29 -11.34 6.47 18.03
CA LEU A 29 -10.35 6.30 19.10
C LEU A 29 -9.83 4.86 19.20
N SER A 30 -10.73 3.87 19.07
CA SER A 30 -10.38 2.45 19.02
C SER A 30 -9.50 2.11 17.81
N ASP A 31 -9.76 2.71 16.65
CA ASP A 31 -8.93 2.55 15.44
C ASP A 31 -7.53 3.15 15.64
N GLN A 32 -7.43 4.33 16.25
CA GLN A 32 -6.16 4.95 16.60
C GLN A 32 -5.36 4.11 17.60
N GLU A 33 -6.01 3.61 18.66
CA GLU A 33 -5.36 2.74 19.65
C GLU A 33 -4.82 1.45 18.99
N ALA A 34 -5.59 0.84 18.10
CA ALA A 34 -5.14 -0.35 17.36
C ALA A 34 -3.91 -0.06 16.48
N MET A 35 -3.87 1.11 15.82
CA MET A 35 -2.71 1.52 15.03
C MET A 35 -1.48 1.77 15.92
N ILE A 36 -1.64 2.39 17.08
CA ILE A 36 -0.53 2.60 18.03
C ILE A 36 0.01 1.26 18.52
N LYS A 37 -0.88 0.34 18.91
CA LYS A 37 -0.50 -1.01 19.33
C LYS A 37 0.26 -1.78 18.24
N ALA A 38 -0.16 -1.64 16.98
CA ALA A 38 0.55 -2.24 15.84
C ALA A 38 1.97 -1.66 15.68
N LEU A 39 2.12 -0.35 15.81
CA LEU A 39 3.43 0.32 15.82
C LEU A 39 4.28 -0.20 16.98
N GLU A 40 3.80 -0.10 18.22
CA GLU A 40 4.55 -0.48 19.42
C GLU A 40 5.00 -1.93 19.38
N TRP A 41 4.11 -2.84 18.95
CA TRP A 41 4.45 -4.24 18.81
C TRP A 41 5.53 -4.45 17.75
N GLN A 42 5.44 -3.79 16.59
CA GLN A 42 6.41 -3.94 15.53
C GLN A 42 7.77 -3.32 15.86
N GLU A 43 7.80 -2.16 16.53
CA GLU A 43 9.03 -1.52 17.03
C GLU A 43 9.73 -2.38 18.08
N ALA A 44 8.98 -3.15 18.88
CA ALA A 44 9.53 -4.13 19.83
C ALA A 44 10.04 -5.42 19.17
N HIS A 45 9.68 -5.69 17.90
CA HIS A 45 10.06 -6.89 17.15
C HIS A 45 10.68 -6.53 15.79
N PRO A 46 11.83 -5.83 15.76
CA PRO A 46 12.46 -5.43 14.51
C PRO A 46 12.85 -6.67 13.68
N ILE A 47 12.63 -6.60 12.37
CA ILE A 47 12.93 -7.66 11.41
C ILE A 47 13.36 -7.05 10.07
N TYR A 48 14.20 -7.77 9.33
CA TYR A 48 14.61 -7.45 7.96
C TYR A 48 15.06 -8.72 7.24
N THR A 49 15.17 -8.66 5.91
CA THR A 49 15.76 -9.72 5.09
C THR A 49 17.28 -9.62 5.02
N GLN A 50 17.78 -8.46 4.61
CA GLN A 50 19.19 -8.26 4.29
C GLN A 50 19.77 -7.15 5.17
N ALA A 51 19.04 -6.04 5.31
CA ALA A 51 19.47 -4.89 6.08
C ALA A 51 18.26 -4.10 6.61
N PRO A 52 18.43 -3.31 7.68
CA PRO A 52 17.39 -2.38 8.16
C PRO A 52 16.89 -1.37 7.12
N THR A 53 17.65 -1.14 6.04
CA THR A 53 17.29 -0.26 4.92
C THR A 53 16.55 -0.96 3.78
N ASP A 54 16.29 -2.27 3.91
CA ASP A 54 15.64 -3.05 2.85
C ASP A 54 14.14 -2.75 2.69
N TRP A 55 13.55 -3.34 1.65
CA TRP A 55 12.17 -3.09 1.26
C TRP A 55 11.14 -3.43 2.33
N THR A 56 11.43 -4.42 3.19
CA THR A 56 10.50 -4.84 4.24
C THR A 56 10.28 -3.70 5.24
N ASN A 57 11.38 -3.03 5.61
CA ASN A 57 11.35 -1.85 6.47
C ASN A 57 10.85 -0.63 5.71
N GLY A 58 11.23 -0.44 4.45
CA GLY A 58 10.72 0.69 3.67
C GLY A 58 9.20 0.68 3.54
N ALA A 59 8.59 -0.49 3.29
CA ALA A 59 7.15 -0.64 3.26
C ALA A 59 6.51 -0.40 4.65
N TYR A 60 7.13 -0.91 5.71
CA TYR A 60 6.69 -0.66 7.08
C TYR A 60 6.67 0.84 7.42
N TYR A 61 7.79 1.54 7.24
CA TYR A 61 7.91 2.96 7.57
C TYR A 61 7.12 3.86 6.62
N THR A 62 6.77 3.40 5.42
CA THR A 62 5.77 4.08 4.57
C THR A 62 4.39 4.09 5.25
N GLY A 63 3.98 2.97 5.87
CA GLY A 63 2.77 2.92 6.67
C GLY A 63 2.83 3.78 7.93
N VAL A 64 3.98 3.81 8.63
CA VAL A 64 4.21 4.71 9.77
C VAL A 64 4.09 6.18 9.35
N ALA A 65 4.64 6.56 8.19
CA ALA A 65 4.53 7.90 7.64
C ALA A 65 3.08 8.29 7.34
N GLN A 66 2.30 7.40 6.73
CA GLN A 66 0.88 7.67 6.48
C GLN A 66 0.04 7.71 7.76
N ALA A 67 0.35 6.87 8.75
CA ALA A 67 -0.26 6.94 10.06
C ALA A 67 0.01 8.30 10.73
N HIS A 68 1.25 8.79 10.74
CA HIS A 68 1.58 10.13 11.21
C HIS A 68 0.82 11.21 10.42
N LYS A 69 0.70 11.07 9.08
CA LYS A 69 -0.01 12.05 8.23
C LYS A 69 -1.48 12.16 8.62
N ALA A 70 -2.11 11.05 9.00
CA ALA A 70 -3.52 11.00 9.36
C ALA A 70 -3.81 11.42 10.82
N THR A 71 -2.89 11.18 11.75
CA THR A 71 -3.11 11.39 13.19
C THR A 71 -2.41 12.60 13.77
N ASN A 72 -1.30 13.03 13.16
CA ASN A 72 -0.35 13.98 13.73
C ASN A 72 0.16 13.57 15.13
N ASP A 73 0.22 12.26 15.40
CA ASP A 73 0.75 11.70 16.66
C ASP A 73 2.26 11.50 16.55
N GLU A 74 3.01 12.22 17.39
CA GLU A 74 4.47 12.26 17.38
C GLU A 74 5.14 10.89 17.62
N ILE A 75 4.42 9.89 18.15
CA ILE A 75 4.98 8.53 18.31
C ILE A 75 5.42 7.93 16.96
N TYR A 76 4.63 8.15 15.91
CA TYR A 76 4.95 7.69 14.55
C TYR A 76 6.15 8.46 13.98
N LEU A 77 6.21 9.77 14.20
CA LEU A 77 7.32 10.60 13.74
C LEU A 77 8.63 10.24 14.47
N ALA A 78 8.55 9.92 15.77
CA ALA A 78 9.68 9.46 16.57
C ALA A 78 10.24 8.13 16.03
N ALA A 79 9.39 7.18 15.65
CA ALA A 79 9.81 5.93 15.03
C ALA A 79 10.59 6.17 13.71
N ILE A 80 10.06 7.02 12.82
CA ILE A 80 10.74 7.37 11.55
C ILE A 80 12.10 8.03 11.80
N LYS A 81 12.16 8.95 12.77
CA LYS A 81 13.41 9.62 13.15
C LYS A 81 14.45 8.63 13.69
N ASN A 82 14.06 7.76 14.62
CA ASN A 82 14.94 6.74 15.20
C ASN A 82 15.49 5.81 14.12
N MET A 83 14.63 5.32 13.22
CA MET A 83 15.06 4.53 12.07
C MET A 83 16.06 5.28 11.19
N GLY A 84 15.75 6.53 10.83
CA GLY A 84 16.61 7.31 9.95
C GLY A 84 18.00 7.61 10.53
N TRP A 85 18.07 7.91 11.84
CA TRP A 85 19.35 8.06 12.54
C TRP A 85 20.15 6.76 12.59
N ASN A 86 19.50 5.63 12.89
CA ASN A 86 20.15 4.31 12.94
C ASN A 86 20.68 3.88 11.57
N ASN A 87 19.94 4.21 10.51
CA ASN A 87 20.32 3.92 9.13
C ASN A 87 21.29 4.95 8.54
N GLN A 88 21.61 6.03 9.27
CA GLN A 88 22.42 7.15 8.77
C GLN A 88 21.89 7.70 7.43
N TRP A 89 20.56 7.69 7.28
CA TRP A 89 19.84 8.11 6.08
C TRP A 89 20.24 7.38 4.79
N GLN A 90 20.87 6.20 4.90
CA GLN A 90 21.26 5.39 3.74
C GLN A 90 20.05 4.69 3.11
N THR A 91 20.14 4.50 1.80
CA THR A 91 19.30 3.57 1.03
C THR A 91 19.84 2.14 1.16
N GLY A 92 19.22 1.17 0.49
CA GLY A 92 19.88 -0.11 0.23
C GLY A 92 21.05 0.03 -0.76
N PRO A 93 21.97 -0.96 -0.82
CA PRO A 93 23.22 -0.86 -1.57
C PRO A 93 23.10 -1.13 -3.08
N ARG A 94 22.01 -1.74 -3.56
CA ARG A 94 21.82 -2.18 -4.96
C ARG A 94 21.11 -1.09 -5.75
N ILE A 95 21.90 -0.19 -6.34
CA ILE A 95 21.39 1.04 -6.97
C ILE A 95 20.37 0.81 -8.10
N TYR A 96 20.41 -0.34 -8.77
CA TYR A 96 19.47 -0.69 -9.84
C TYR A 96 18.20 -1.42 -9.34
N HIS A 97 18.12 -1.75 -8.04
CA HIS A 97 17.05 -2.57 -7.49
C HIS A 97 16.02 -1.73 -6.74
N ALA A 98 14.78 -1.64 -7.24
CA ALA A 98 13.72 -0.78 -6.67
C ALA A 98 13.49 -0.98 -5.15
N ASP A 99 13.57 -2.22 -4.66
CA ASP A 99 13.53 -2.58 -3.22
C ASP A 99 14.46 -1.75 -2.33
N ASP A 100 15.61 -1.29 -2.85
CA ASP A 100 16.61 -0.59 -2.08
C ASP A 100 16.32 0.92 -1.98
N LEU A 101 15.31 1.42 -2.71
CA LEU A 101 14.89 2.83 -2.66
C LEU A 101 13.78 3.10 -1.64
N VAL A 102 12.87 2.15 -1.40
CA VAL A 102 11.58 2.43 -0.74
C VAL A 102 11.68 3.03 0.66
N ILE A 103 12.76 2.75 1.41
CA ILE A 103 13.03 3.38 2.72
C ILE A 103 13.11 4.92 2.61
N SER A 104 13.52 5.43 1.45
CA SER A 104 13.58 6.86 1.14
C SER A 104 12.23 7.54 1.17
N TYR A 105 11.12 6.82 1.01
CA TYR A 105 9.78 7.41 1.17
C TYR A 105 9.64 8.07 2.56
N ALA A 106 10.06 7.36 3.61
CA ALA A 106 10.01 7.86 4.98
C ALA A 106 11.01 9.00 5.23
N TYR A 107 12.18 8.96 4.58
CA TYR A 107 13.17 10.05 4.64
C TYR A 107 12.65 11.34 4.01
N LEU A 108 12.08 11.26 2.81
CA LEU A 108 11.48 12.40 2.10
C LEU A 108 10.32 12.99 2.91
N TYR A 109 9.46 12.11 3.45
CA TYR A 109 8.35 12.49 4.32
C TYR A 109 8.80 13.26 5.58
N LEU A 110 9.87 12.80 6.23
CA LEU A 110 10.43 13.44 7.41
C LEU A 110 11.09 14.78 7.06
N ASN A 111 11.81 14.86 5.94
CA ASN A 111 12.44 16.09 5.46
C ASN A 111 11.42 17.20 5.17
N GLU A 112 10.25 16.85 4.61
CA GLU A 112 9.14 17.79 4.39
C GLU A 112 8.68 18.43 5.71
N ARG A 113 8.62 17.64 6.79
CA ARG A 113 8.14 18.07 8.12
C ARG A 113 9.20 18.79 8.94
N GLN A 114 10.44 18.32 8.85
CA GLN A 114 11.56 18.81 9.65
C GLN A 114 12.77 19.03 8.75
N LYS A 115 12.82 20.22 8.17
CA LYS A 115 13.94 20.65 7.31
C LYS A 115 15.27 20.54 8.05
N ASN A 116 16.33 20.15 7.33
CA ASN A 116 17.71 20.02 7.80
C ASN A 116 17.99 18.86 8.78
N LEU A 117 17.01 17.99 9.05
CA LEU A 117 17.21 16.81 9.90
C LEU A 117 17.75 15.60 9.12
N VAL A 118 17.34 15.47 7.85
CA VAL A 118 17.59 14.30 7.01
C VAL A 118 18.72 14.59 6.02
N ASP A 119 19.70 13.68 5.93
CA ASP A 119 20.66 13.71 4.82
C ASP A 119 20.07 12.98 3.61
N LEU A 120 19.60 13.74 2.62
CA LEU A 120 19.02 13.18 1.39
C LEU A 120 20.03 12.87 0.30
N LYS A 121 21.34 13.06 0.52
CA LYS A 121 22.37 12.76 -0.49
C LYS A 121 22.34 11.29 -0.95
N PRO A 122 22.17 10.28 -0.06
CA PRO A 122 22.06 8.88 -0.51
C PRO A 122 20.82 8.64 -1.39
N THR A 123 19.66 9.19 -1.01
CA THR A 123 18.43 9.11 -1.82
C THR A 123 18.59 9.79 -3.18
N GLU A 124 19.18 10.98 -3.23
CA GLU A 124 19.46 11.71 -4.47
C GLU A 124 20.39 10.92 -5.38
N LYS A 125 21.50 10.40 -4.85
CA LYS A 125 22.40 9.53 -5.60
C LYS A 125 21.67 8.30 -6.16
N PHE A 126 20.88 7.63 -5.33
CA PHE A 126 20.11 6.47 -5.76
C PHE A 126 19.18 6.80 -6.91
N ILE A 127 18.37 7.85 -6.80
CA ILE A 127 17.39 8.19 -7.84
C ILE A 127 18.08 8.57 -9.15
N GLU A 128 19.17 9.35 -9.09
CA GLU A 128 19.94 9.74 -10.27
C GLU A 128 20.54 8.53 -10.99
N GLU A 129 21.25 7.66 -10.28
CA GLU A 129 21.89 6.47 -10.86
C GLU A 129 20.83 5.44 -11.31
N HIS A 130 19.80 5.20 -10.50
CA HIS A 130 18.72 4.25 -10.81
C HIS A 130 17.97 4.60 -12.09
N LEU A 131 17.67 5.88 -12.31
CA LEU A 131 16.88 6.32 -13.45
C LEU A 131 17.74 6.58 -14.69
N PHE A 132 18.93 7.17 -14.54
CA PHE A 132 19.66 7.72 -15.68
C PHE A 132 20.96 7.00 -16.04
N GLU A 133 21.51 6.12 -15.19
CA GLU A 133 22.67 5.30 -15.57
C GLU A 133 22.24 3.98 -16.22
N ASP A 134 23.02 3.54 -17.20
CA ASP A 134 22.83 2.25 -17.85
C ASP A 134 23.09 1.10 -16.87
N ASN A 135 22.28 0.04 -16.95
CA ASN A 135 22.50 -1.18 -16.19
C ASN A 135 21.94 -2.41 -16.90
N GLU A 136 22.35 -3.59 -16.44
CA GLU A 136 21.99 -4.89 -17.01
C GLU A 136 20.49 -5.18 -17.04
N TRP A 137 19.65 -4.48 -16.27
CA TRP A 137 18.19 -4.67 -16.30
C TRP A 137 17.49 -3.71 -17.26
N LYS A 138 18.21 -2.73 -17.82
CA LYS A 138 17.70 -1.79 -18.83
C LYS A 138 18.00 -2.24 -20.26
N ASP A 139 18.92 -3.20 -20.46
CA ASP A 139 19.38 -3.60 -21.80
C ASP A 139 18.54 -4.71 -22.46
N GLY A 140 17.61 -5.32 -21.72
CA GLY A 140 16.72 -6.37 -22.22
C GLY A 140 17.37 -7.73 -22.48
N SER A 141 18.62 -7.93 -22.05
CA SER A 141 19.38 -9.15 -22.33
C SER A 141 18.98 -10.36 -21.47
N ASP A 142 18.48 -10.12 -20.26
CA ASP A 142 18.00 -11.18 -19.36
C ASP A 142 16.60 -11.66 -19.77
N ALA A 143 16.39 -12.98 -19.85
CA ALA A 143 15.11 -13.55 -20.28
C ALA A 143 13.95 -13.25 -19.29
N GLU A 144 14.23 -13.12 -18.00
CA GLU A 144 13.26 -12.85 -16.95
C GLU A 144 13.27 -11.38 -16.49
N LYS A 145 14.46 -10.76 -16.43
CA LYS A 145 14.71 -9.41 -15.88
C LYS A 145 15.03 -8.38 -16.96
N ARG A 146 14.24 -8.37 -18.02
CA ARG A 146 14.49 -7.57 -19.25
C ARG A 146 14.14 -6.08 -19.16
N ILE A 147 13.55 -5.61 -18.06
CA ILE A 147 13.22 -4.20 -17.81
C ILE A 147 13.58 -3.86 -16.36
N LEU A 148 13.82 -2.58 -16.06
CA LEU A 148 14.29 -2.14 -14.74
C LEU A 148 13.36 -2.62 -13.61
N TRP A 149 12.06 -2.51 -13.84
CA TRP A 149 11.00 -2.94 -12.92
C TRP A 149 10.28 -4.16 -13.49
N TRP A 150 11.01 -5.27 -13.60
CA TRP A 150 10.54 -6.53 -14.18
C TRP A 150 9.54 -7.32 -13.33
N TRP A 151 9.24 -6.85 -12.11
CA TRP A 151 8.24 -7.43 -11.21
C TRP A 151 7.29 -6.36 -10.69
N CYS A 152 6.02 -6.73 -10.45
CA CYS A 152 4.96 -5.75 -10.16
C CYS A 152 5.18 -5.01 -8.83
N ASP A 153 5.84 -5.63 -7.86
CA ASP A 153 6.03 -5.08 -6.52
C ASP A 153 6.90 -3.81 -6.58
N ALA A 154 7.82 -3.72 -7.55
CA ALA A 154 8.65 -2.54 -7.80
C ALA A 154 7.84 -1.24 -7.94
N LEU A 155 6.58 -1.35 -8.38
CA LEU A 155 5.66 -0.23 -8.57
C LEU A 155 5.19 0.42 -7.24
N PHE A 156 5.40 -0.26 -6.11
CA PHE A 156 5.33 0.36 -4.77
C PHE A 156 6.69 0.88 -4.30
N MET A 157 7.76 0.16 -4.63
CA MET A 157 9.06 0.38 -4.00
C MET A 157 9.74 1.68 -4.47
N ALA A 158 9.72 1.96 -5.77
CA ALA A 158 10.42 3.12 -6.33
C ALA A 158 9.49 4.31 -6.65
N PRO A 159 8.37 4.15 -7.39
CA PRO A 159 7.62 5.30 -7.90
C PRO A 159 7.15 6.31 -6.84
N PRO A 160 6.57 5.91 -5.68
CA PRO A 160 6.14 6.89 -4.68
C PRO A 160 7.28 7.77 -4.13
N ALA A 161 8.48 7.22 -3.94
CA ALA A 161 9.63 7.98 -3.51
C ALA A 161 10.12 8.93 -4.62
N ILE A 162 10.12 8.48 -5.88
CA ILE A 162 10.51 9.31 -7.03
C ILE A 162 9.55 10.49 -7.21
N VAL A 163 8.23 10.29 -7.05
CA VAL A 163 7.24 11.38 -7.12
C VAL A 163 7.54 12.44 -6.05
N ASN A 164 7.71 12.03 -4.79
CA ASN A 164 8.00 12.97 -3.70
C ASN A 164 9.34 13.70 -3.90
N TYR A 165 10.34 13.02 -4.45
CA TYR A 165 11.63 13.61 -4.76
C TYR A 165 11.56 14.62 -5.92
N SER A 166 10.82 14.30 -6.99
CA SER A 166 10.57 15.22 -8.11
C SER A 166 9.92 16.52 -7.62
N ILE A 167 8.90 16.41 -6.76
CA ILE A 167 8.21 17.57 -6.16
C ILE A 167 9.18 18.39 -5.30
N LEU A 168 10.02 17.73 -4.49
CA LEU A 168 11.04 18.39 -3.68
C LEU A 168 12.05 19.18 -4.53
N LYS A 169 12.45 18.62 -5.69
CA LYS A 169 13.40 19.26 -6.62
C LYS A 169 12.71 20.25 -7.57
N ASN A 170 11.39 20.18 -7.70
CA ASN A 170 10.61 20.88 -8.71
C ASN A 170 11.17 20.63 -10.13
N ASP A 171 11.35 19.35 -10.46
CA ASP A 171 11.94 18.90 -11.72
C ASP A 171 11.19 17.66 -12.25
N ASP A 172 10.43 17.85 -13.33
CA ASP A 172 9.57 16.83 -13.92
C ASP A 172 10.36 15.71 -14.63
N LYS A 173 11.67 15.89 -14.90
CA LYS A 173 12.50 14.87 -15.56
C LYS A 173 12.46 13.52 -14.84
N TYR A 174 12.31 13.54 -13.51
CA TYR A 174 12.22 12.32 -12.71
C TYR A 174 10.85 11.65 -12.86
N LEU A 175 9.76 12.42 -13.04
CA LEU A 175 8.43 11.87 -13.33
C LEU A 175 8.39 11.25 -14.72
N ASP A 176 9.02 11.90 -15.71
CA ASP A 176 9.08 11.40 -17.10
C ASP A 176 9.88 10.10 -17.19
N ALA A 177 11.03 10.03 -16.51
CA ALA A 177 11.82 8.81 -16.40
C ALA A 177 11.05 7.70 -15.66
N MET A 178 10.41 8.03 -14.53
CA MET A 178 9.53 7.10 -13.81
C MET A 178 8.40 6.59 -14.70
N HIS A 179 7.76 7.46 -15.50
CA HIS A 179 6.69 7.07 -16.40
C HIS A 179 7.13 6.05 -17.43
N THR A 180 8.33 6.23 -17.99
CA THR A 180 8.91 5.30 -18.95
C THR A 180 9.03 3.89 -18.35
N PHE A 181 9.69 3.74 -17.20
CA PHE A 181 9.86 2.44 -16.54
C PHE A 181 8.53 1.86 -16.01
N TYR A 182 7.60 2.71 -15.54
CA TYR A 182 6.28 2.25 -15.11
C TYR A 182 5.51 1.65 -16.29
N LYS A 183 5.56 2.32 -17.45
CA LYS A 183 4.84 1.89 -18.66
C LYS A 183 5.41 0.57 -19.19
N GLU A 184 6.72 0.36 -19.13
CA GLU A 184 7.34 -0.93 -19.45
C GLU A 184 6.79 -2.06 -18.57
N THR A 185 6.71 -1.87 -17.25
CA THR A 185 6.12 -2.85 -16.33
C THR A 185 4.64 -3.09 -16.62
N TYR A 186 3.88 -2.02 -16.88
CA TYR A 186 2.47 -2.11 -17.25
C TYR A 186 2.28 -2.93 -18.53
N GLU A 187 3.05 -2.65 -19.58
CA GLU A 187 2.97 -3.36 -20.86
C GLU A 187 3.38 -4.83 -20.73
N LEU A 188 4.34 -5.14 -19.85
CA LEU A 188 4.82 -6.49 -19.61
C LEU A 188 3.87 -7.33 -18.75
N LEU A 189 3.29 -6.75 -17.70
CA LEU A 189 2.68 -7.51 -16.59
C LEU A 189 1.18 -7.26 -16.38
N TYR A 190 0.63 -6.14 -16.87
CA TYR A 190 -0.79 -5.85 -16.67
C TYR A 190 -1.66 -6.66 -17.63
N ASN A 191 -2.52 -7.50 -17.04
CA ASN A 191 -3.53 -8.21 -17.81
C ASN A 191 -4.79 -7.34 -17.93
N LYS A 192 -5.06 -6.83 -19.15
CA LYS A 192 -6.20 -5.94 -19.42
C LYS A 192 -7.57 -6.61 -19.28
N GLU A 193 -7.65 -7.93 -19.51
CA GLU A 193 -8.90 -8.69 -19.37
C GLU A 193 -9.26 -8.85 -17.89
N GLU A 194 -8.27 -9.24 -17.09
CA GLU A 194 -8.43 -9.50 -15.66
C GLU A 194 -8.30 -8.25 -14.81
N ARG A 195 -7.75 -7.17 -15.35
CA ARG A 195 -7.46 -5.89 -14.67
C ARG A 195 -6.55 -6.05 -13.44
N LEU A 196 -5.61 -6.98 -13.53
CA LEU A 196 -4.65 -7.34 -12.47
C LEU A 196 -3.25 -7.50 -13.06
N PHE A 197 -2.24 -7.34 -12.21
CA PHE A 197 -0.84 -7.54 -12.55
C PHE A 197 -0.39 -8.96 -12.24
N ALA A 198 0.19 -9.63 -13.25
CA ALA A 198 1.05 -10.78 -13.01
C ALA A 198 2.27 -10.33 -12.20
N ARG A 199 2.79 -11.18 -11.30
CA ARG A 199 3.90 -10.78 -10.43
C ARG A 199 5.17 -10.50 -11.22
N ASP A 200 5.46 -11.35 -12.20
CA ASP A 200 6.55 -11.23 -13.17
C ASP A 200 6.20 -12.09 -14.41
N ILE A 201 7.10 -12.13 -15.39
CA ILE A 201 6.86 -12.80 -16.68
C ILE A 201 6.53 -14.29 -16.57
N ARG A 202 6.90 -14.97 -15.47
CA ARG A 202 6.62 -16.41 -15.28
C ARG A 202 5.13 -16.69 -15.12
N PHE A 203 4.36 -15.69 -14.69
CA PHE A 203 2.91 -15.79 -14.49
C PHE A 203 2.09 -15.20 -15.66
N VAL A 204 2.76 -14.73 -16.71
CA VAL A 204 2.11 -14.25 -17.94
C VAL A 204 1.88 -15.44 -18.87
N TRP A 205 0.62 -15.77 -19.14
CA TRP A 205 0.30 -16.88 -20.03
C TRP A 205 0.65 -16.58 -21.49
N LYS A 206 1.25 -17.56 -22.16
CA LYS A 206 1.56 -17.57 -23.59
C LYS A 206 0.53 -18.36 -24.40
N GLY A 207 -0.42 -19.03 -23.72
CA GLY A 207 -1.45 -19.87 -24.32
C GLY A 207 -0.98 -21.30 -24.62
N ASP A 208 0.07 -21.75 -23.93
CA ASP A 208 0.65 -23.08 -24.12
C ASP A 208 0.54 -23.95 -22.85
N LYS A 209 1.05 -25.18 -22.93
CA LYS A 209 0.93 -26.18 -21.86
C LYS A 209 1.83 -25.90 -20.64
N GLU A 210 2.78 -24.98 -20.76
CA GLU A 210 3.75 -24.63 -19.71
C GLU A 210 3.26 -23.45 -18.87
N ASP A 211 2.15 -22.82 -19.25
CA ASP A 211 1.49 -21.77 -18.47
C ASP A 211 1.17 -22.25 -17.05
N VAL A 212 1.69 -21.54 -16.05
CA VAL A 212 1.45 -21.83 -14.63
C VAL A 212 0.03 -21.37 -14.26
N LYS A 213 -0.72 -22.25 -13.59
CA LYS A 213 -2.13 -22.05 -13.25
C LYS A 213 -2.38 -22.36 -11.78
N GLU A 214 -3.41 -21.75 -11.24
CA GLU A 214 -4.02 -22.17 -9.98
C GLU A 214 -4.62 -23.58 -10.11
N GLU A 215 -4.92 -24.24 -9.00
CA GLU A 215 -5.53 -25.59 -9.00
C GLU A 215 -6.89 -25.63 -9.72
N ASN A 216 -7.65 -24.54 -9.66
CA ASN A 216 -8.93 -24.39 -10.36
C ASN A 216 -8.79 -24.06 -11.86
N GLY A 217 -7.55 -23.95 -12.37
CA GLY A 217 -7.24 -23.67 -13.76
C GLY A 217 -7.16 -22.18 -14.12
N ASN A 218 -7.40 -21.26 -13.17
CA ASN A 218 -7.31 -19.82 -13.41
C ASN A 218 -5.86 -19.34 -13.48
N ARG A 219 -5.70 -18.12 -14.01
CA ARG A 219 -4.42 -17.37 -13.98
C ARG A 219 -4.04 -17.05 -12.53
N ILE A 220 -2.74 -17.08 -12.23
CA ILE A 220 -2.22 -16.71 -10.92
C ILE A 220 -2.10 -15.20 -10.82
N PHE A 221 -2.91 -14.60 -9.94
CA PHE A 221 -2.75 -13.21 -9.51
C PHE A 221 -2.58 -13.17 -8.01
N TRP A 222 -1.40 -12.73 -7.58
CA TRP A 222 -1.05 -12.67 -6.17
C TRP A 222 -1.63 -11.41 -5.52
N SER A 223 -2.29 -11.59 -4.38
CA SER A 223 -2.98 -10.53 -3.64
C SER A 223 -2.02 -9.44 -3.18
N ARG A 224 -0.94 -9.78 -2.46
CA ARG A 224 0.05 -8.77 -2.04
C ARG A 224 0.76 -8.12 -3.22
N GLY A 225 1.04 -8.85 -4.30
CA GLY A 225 1.60 -8.28 -5.54
C GLY A 225 0.73 -7.17 -6.11
N ASN A 226 -0.57 -7.44 -6.27
CA ASN A 226 -1.52 -6.42 -6.72
C ASN A 226 -1.76 -5.33 -5.67
N GLY A 227 -1.64 -5.67 -4.38
CA GLY A 227 -1.66 -4.73 -3.26
C GLY A 227 -0.54 -3.71 -3.36
N TRP A 228 0.69 -4.13 -3.68
CA TRP A 228 1.80 -3.22 -3.95
C TRP A 228 1.47 -2.23 -5.05
N VAL A 229 0.96 -2.70 -6.18
CA VAL A 229 0.68 -1.83 -7.32
C VAL A 229 -0.40 -0.79 -6.99
N ILE A 230 -1.55 -1.21 -6.47
CA ILE A 230 -2.64 -0.26 -6.21
C ILE A 230 -2.36 0.64 -5.00
N GLY A 231 -1.63 0.14 -3.99
CA GLY A 231 -1.12 0.96 -2.90
C GLY A 231 -0.12 2.00 -3.38
N GLY A 232 0.79 1.62 -4.29
CA GLY A 232 1.74 2.52 -4.94
C GLY A 232 1.03 3.60 -5.75
N LEU A 233 0.00 3.22 -6.53
CA LEU A 233 -0.85 4.16 -7.28
C LEU A 233 -1.53 5.18 -6.36
N ALA A 234 -2.11 4.75 -5.23
CA ALA A 234 -2.73 5.66 -4.27
C ALA A 234 -1.68 6.64 -3.68
N LEU A 235 -0.50 6.16 -3.28
CA LEU A 235 0.58 7.02 -2.77
C LEU A 235 1.09 8.01 -3.81
N MET A 236 1.21 7.59 -5.08
CA MET A 236 1.64 8.46 -6.18
C MET A 236 0.59 9.52 -6.48
N LEU A 237 -0.66 9.12 -6.67
CA LEU A 237 -1.76 10.04 -7.02
C LEU A 237 -2.05 11.06 -5.91
N ASP A 238 -1.73 10.74 -4.65
CA ASP A 238 -1.81 11.67 -3.52
C ASP A 238 -0.80 12.84 -3.61
N ALA A 239 0.30 12.65 -4.35
CA ALA A 239 1.39 13.61 -4.46
C ALA A 239 1.57 14.19 -5.89
N LEU A 240 1.21 13.44 -6.94
CA LEU A 240 1.39 13.86 -8.33
C LEU A 240 0.71 15.22 -8.61
N PRO A 241 1.37 16.14 -9.32
CA PRO A 241 0.75 17.39 -9.76
C PRO A 241 -0.51 17.13 -10.59
N GLU A 242 -1.61 17.83 -10.30
CA GLU A 242 -2.89 17.68 -11.00
C GLU A 242 -2.77 17.90 -12.53
N ASN A 243 -1.80 18.70 -12.96
CA ASN A 243 -1.53 19.03 -14.35
C ASN A 243 -0.39 18.20 -14.99
N TYR A 244 0.12 17.17 -14.31
CA TYR A 244 1.15 16.30 -14.89
C TYR A 244 0.58 15.54 -16.11
N GLU A 245 1.31 15.56 -17.24
CA GLU A 245 0.85 15.08 -18.55
C GLU A 245 0.31 13.64 -18.50
N HIS A 246 0.96 12.77 -17.73
CA HIS A 246 0.62 11.35 -17.65
C HIS A 246 -0.28 10.98 -16.47
N ARG A 247 -0.82 11.95 -15.71
CA ARG A 247 -1.66 11.66 -14.53
C ARG A 247 -2.88 10.79 -14.85
N ASP A 248 -3.52 11.02 -16.00
CA ASP A 248 -4.72 10.27 -16.43
C ASP A 248 -4.44 8.77 -16.66
N PHE A 249 -3.22 8.40 -17.06
CA PHE A 249 -2.82 7.00 -17.17
C PHE A 249 -2.90 6.30 -15.81
N TYR A 250 -2.29 6.89 -14.77
CA TYR A 250 -2.30 6.33 -13.41
C TYR A 250 -3.70 6.29 -12.81
N LEU A 251 -4.50 7.34 -13.05
CA LEU A 251 -5.88 7.41 -12.56
C LEU A 251 -6.77 6.33 -13.21
N THR A 252 -6.58 6.09 -14.52
CA THR A 252 -7.31 5.04 -15.25
C THR A 252 -6.93 3.66 -14.73
N LEU A 253 -5.63 3.38 -14.62
CA LEU A 253 -5.13 2.11 -14.10
C LEU A 253 -5.63 1.83 -12.67
N TYR A 254 -5.56 2.84 -11.80
CA TYR A 254 -6.07 2.75 -10.44
C TYR A 254 -7.56 2.38 -10.42
N LYS A 255 -8.41 3.04 -11.23
CA LYS A 255 -9.85 2.78 -11.30
C LYS A 255 -10.15 1.36 -11.81
N GLU A 256 -9.45 0.91 -12.85
CA GLU A 256 -9.63 -0.43 -13.41
C GLU A 256 -9.31 -1.52 -12.38
N MET A 257 -8.17 -1.40 -11.69
CA MET A 257 -7.80 -2.30 -10.61
C MET A 257 -8.79 -2.24 -9.43
N ALA A 258 -9.20 -1.04 -9.02
CA ALA A 258 -10.14 -0.85 -7.92
C ALA A 258 -11.50 -1.52 -8.17
N VAL A 259 -11.99 -1.48 -9.41
CA VAL A 259 -13.20 -2.22 -9.81
C VAL A 259 -13.01 -3.72 -9.61
N ARG A 260 -11.92 -4.28 -10.16
CA ARG A 260 -11.67 -5.73 -10.07
C ARG A 260 -11.47 -6.21 -8.64
N ILE A 261 -10.64 -5.50 -7.87
CA ILE A 261 -10.34 -5.86 -6.47
C ILE A 261 -11.62 -5.90 -5.63
N LYS A 262 -12.53 -4.94 -5.83
CA LYS A 262 -13.84 -4.95 -5.19
C LYS A 262 -14.67 -6.17 -5.58
N GLU A 263 -14.74 -6.48 -6.88
CA GLU A 263 -15.55 -7.61 -7.39
C GLU A 263 -15.13 -8.96 -6.83
N ILE A 264 -13.84 -9.14 -6.54
CA ILE A 264 -13.27 -10.41 -6.07
C ILE A 264 -13.04 -10.45 -4.55
N GLN A 265 -13.56 -9.48 -3.79
CA GLN A 265 -13.51 -9.52 -2.33
C GLN A 265 -14.28 -10.72 -1.80
N SER A 266 -13.65 -11.56 -0.98
CA SER A 266 -14.34 -12.68 -0.34
C SER A 266 -15.43 -12.20 0.65
N GLU A 267 -16.36 -13.11 0.97
CA GLU A 267 -17.52 -12.80 1.80
C GLU A 267 -17.15 -12.30 3.21
N ASP A 268 -16.06 -12.83 3.80
CA ASP A 268 -15.56 -12.43 5.11
C ASP A 268 -14.82 -11.08 5.14
N GLY A 269 -14.59 -10.47 3.97
CA GLY A 269 -13.97 -9.15 3.82
C GLY A 269 -12.48 -9.17 3.51
N LEU A 270 -11.78 -10.31 3.66
CA LEU A 270 -10.36 -10.42 3.36
C LEU A 270 -10.16 -11.08 2.00
N TRP A 271 -9.15 -10.63 1.27
CA TRP A 271 -8.67 -11.31 0.07
C TRP A 271 -7.72 -12.43 0.48
N ARG A 272 -7.83 -13.58 -0.17
CA ARG A 272 -6.84 -14.66 -0.02
C ARG A 272 -5.58 -14.30 -0.77
N THR A 273 -4.50 -15.03 -0.52
CA THR A 273 -3.23 -14.79 -1.20
C THR A 273 -3.33 -15.03 -2.72
N SER A 274 -4.15 -15.98 -3.18
CA SER A 274 -4.60 -16.07 -4.57
C SER A 274 -5.89 -15.29 -4.78
N LEU A 275 -5.89 -14.37 -5.76
CA LEU A 275 -7.05 -13.54 -6.07
C LEU A 275 -8.12 -14.29 -6.87
N LEU A 276 -7.73 -15.24 -7.72
CA LEU A 276 -8.64 -15.99 -8.60
C LEU A 276 -8.79 -17.47 -8.20
N SER A 277 -8.18 -17.90 -7.09
CA SER A 277 -8.41 -19.20 -6.45
C SER A 277 -8.50 -19.05 -4.92
N PRO A 278 -9.42 -18.22 -4.41
CA PRO A 278 -9.56 -18.00 -2.97
C PRO A 278 -9.92 -19.28 -2.21
N GLU A 279 -10.56 -20.25 -2.85
CA GLU A 279 -10.90 -21.56 -2.28
C GLU A 279 -9.67 -22.40 -1.89
N SER A 280 -8.49 -22.09 -2.42
CA SER A 280 -7.24 -22.78 -2.07
C SER A 280 -6.71 -22.41 -0.69
N PHE A 281 -7.32 -21.42 0.00
CA PHE A 281 -6.88 -20.95 1.31
C PHE A 281 -8.06 -20.77 2.27
N ASP A 282 -7.99 -21.48 3.41
CA ASP A 282 -9.06 -21.51 4.42
C ASP A 282 -9.30 -20.16 5.12
N HIS A 283 -8.33 -19.24 5.05
CA HIS A 283 -8.40 -17.92 5.68
C HIS A 283 -7.83 -16.83 4.76
N GLY A 284 -8.38 -15.62 4.84
CA GLY A 284 -7.86 -14.46 4.13
C GLY A 284 -6.47 -14.02 4.62
N GLU A 285 -5.74 -13.30 3.76
CA GLU A 285 -4.38 -12.85 4.01
C GLU A 285 -4.37 -11.33 4.29
N VAL A 286 -3.67 -10.91 5.34
CA VAL A 286 -3.81 -9.57 5.90
C VAL A 286 -3.03 -8.50 5.16
N SER A 287 -1.83 -8.78 4.65
CA SER A 287 -1.00 -7.74 4.02
C SER A 287 -1.59 -7.24 2.70
N GLY A 288 -1.98 -8.14 1.78
CA GLY A 288 -2.66 -7.76 0.54
C GLY A 288 -3.99 -7.06 0.81
N SER A 289 -4.78 -7.59 1.74
CA SER A 289 -6.04 -6.97 2.17
C SER A 289 -5.84 -5.58 2.79
N GLY A 290 -4.74 -5.36 3.52
CA GLY A 290 -4.34 -4.07 4.07
C GLY A 290 -4.09 -3.03 2.98
N PHE A 291 -3.29 -3.38 1.96
CA PHE A 291 -3.05 -2.49 0.82
C PHE A 291 -4.31 -2.18 0.01
N PHE A 292 -5.18 -3.16 -0.22
CA PHE A 292 -6.46 -2.93 -0.87
C PHE A 292 -7.36 -2.01 -0.05
N THR A 293 -7.46 -2.24 1.26
CA THR A 293 -8.25 -1.39 2.16
C THR A 293 -7.74 0.04 2.14
N PHE A 294 -6.42 0.23 2.23
CA PHE A 294 -5.76 1.53 2.07
C PHE A 294 -6.15 2.20 0.75
N ALA A 295 -5.83 1.57 -0.37
CA ALA A 295 -5.96 2.19 -1.68
C ALA A 295 -7.42 2.49 -2.04
N LEU A 296 -8.35 1.57 -1.74
CA LEU A 296 -9.78 1.79 -1.97
C LEU A 296 -10.33 2.90 -1.07
N THR A 297 -9.94 2.96 0.20
CA THR A 297 -10.40 4.01 1.12
C THR A 297 -9.85 5.38 0.71
N TRP A 298 -8.59 5.44 0.28
CA TRP A 298 -7.98 6.64 -0.30
C TRP A 298 -8.80 7.14 -1.51
N GLY A 299 -9.22 6.25 -2.41
CA GLY A 299 -10.03 6.64 -3.58
C GLY A 299 -11.40 7.19 -3.21
N ILE A 300 -12.04 6.67 -2.16
CA ILE A 300 -13.30 7.22 -1.62
C ILE A 300 -13.04 8.63 -1.07
N ASN A 301 -12.00 8.78 -0.23
CA ASN A 301 -11.67 10.03 0.44
C ASN A 301 -11.31 11.15 -0.54
N ASN A 302 -10.78 10.81 -1.72
CA ASN A 302 -10.42 11.74 -2.78
C ASN A 302 -11.50 11.90 -3.86
N GLY A 303 -12.70 11.35 -3.67
CA GLY A 303 -13.82 11.50 -4.60
C GLY A 303 -13.60 10.79 -5.96
N ILE A 304 -12.67 9.83 -6.02
CA ILE A 304 -12.34 9.06 -7.22
C ILE A 304 -13.26 7.83 -7.34
N LEU A 305 -13.63 7.23 -6.20
CA LEU A 305 -14.50 6.05 -6.12
C LEU A 305 -15.85 6.42 -5.49
N ASP A 306 -16.92 5.78 -5.97
CA ASP A 306 -18.27 6.02 -5.45
C ASP A 306 -18.40 5.56 -3.98
N LYS A 307 -18.87 6.46 -3.13
CA LYS A 307 -18.96 6.21 -1.69
C LYS A 307 -19.98 5.12 -1.36
N ALA A 308 -21.13 5.08 -2.03
CA ALA A 308 -22.18 4.13 -1.73
C ALA A 308 -21.76 2.69 -2.10
N GLU A 309 -20.99 2.57 -3.18
CA GLU A 309 -20.47 1.29 -3.67
C GLU A 309 -19.29 0.77 -2.85
N TYR A 310 -18.33 1.63 -2.48
CA TYR A 310 -17.06 1.19 -1.90
C TYR A 310 -16.99 1.26 -0.37
N VAL A 311 -17.79 2.08 0.32
CA VAL A 311 -17.77 2.13 1.81
C VAL A 311 -18.09 0.78 2.46
N PRO A 312 -19.11 0.01 2.02
CA PRO A 312 -19.38 -1.30 2.60
C PRO A 312 -18.20 -2.28 2.44
N VAL A 313 -17.49 -2.19 1.31
CA VAL A 313 -16.35 -3.04 0.95
C VAL A 313 -15.18 -2.80 1.90
N VAL A 314 -14.79 -1.52 2.08
CA VAL A 314 -13.63 -1.16 2.92
C VAL A 314 -13.93 -1.29 4.41
N LYS A 315 -15.17 -1.02 4.87
CA LYS A 315 -15.55 -1.24 6.27
C LYS A 315 -15.53 -2.71 6.66
N LYS A 316 -16.00 -3.58 5.77
CA LYS A 316 -15.96 -5.03 5.96
C LYS A 316 -14.51 -5.52 6.02
N ALA A 317 -13.65 -5.06 5.10
CA ALA A 317 -12.24 -5.39 5.12
C ALA A 317 -11.53 -4.89 6.39
N TRP A 318 -11.73 -3.63 6.78
CA TRP A 318 -11.14 -3.07 8.00
C TRP A 318 -11.58 -3.83 9.27
N THR A 319 -12.87 -4.18 9.36
CA THR A 319 -13.38 -4.99 10.47
C THR A 319 -12.68 -6.35 10.54
N ALA A 320 -12.42 -6.99 9.39
CA ALA A 320 -11.72 -8.26 9.35
C ALA A 320 -10.22 -8.11 9.69
N LEU A 321 -9.55 -7.08 9.17
CA LEU A 321 -8.16 -6.74 9.52
C LEU A 321 -7.99 -6.53 11.03
N ARG A 322 -8.89 -5.76 11.66
CA ARG A 322 -8.91 -5.52 13.11
C ARG A 322 -9.02 -6.81 13.92
N ARG A 323 -9.71 -7.85 13.42
CA ARG A 323 -9.83 -9.15 14.10
C ARG A 323 -8.56 -10.01 14.00
N CYS A 324 -7.71 -9.74 13.02
CA CYS A 324 -6.42 -10.43 12.84
C CYS A 324 -5.29 -9.80 13.65
N GLN A 325 -5.50 -8.60 14.22
CA GLN A 325 -4.61 -8.06 15.24
C GLN A 325 -4.81 -8.85 16.54
N ILE A 326 -3.80 -9.63 16.90
CA ILE A 326 -3.78 -10.46 18.10
C ILE A 326 -2.71 -9.97 19.07
N ASP A 327 -2.73 -10.48 20.30
CA ASP A 327 -1.92 -9.96 21.39
C ASP A 327 -2.13 -8.43 21.56
N ASP A 328 -1.36 -7.76 22.40
CA ASP A 328 -1.51 -6.31 22.60
C ASP A 328 -1.03 -5.47 21.38
N GLY A 329 -0.99 -6.03 20.16
CA GLY A 329 -0.68 -5.27 18.94
C GLY A 329 -0.21 -6.02 17.69
N LYS A 330 0.13 -7.31 17.78
CA LYS A 330 0.67 -8.11 16.67
C LYS A 330 -0.32 -8.23 15.52
N VAL A 331 0.08 -7.85 14.31
CA VAL A 331 -0.72 -8.04 13.10
C VAL A 331 -0.45 -9.45 12.53
N GLY A 332 -1.33 -10.40 12.81
CA GLY A 332 -1.24 -11.79 12.37
C GLY A 332 -1.83 -12.05 10.98
N TRP A 333 -1.83 -13.31 10.53
CA TRP A 333 -2.32 -13.72 9.20
C TRP A 333 -1.62 -13.03 8.02
N VAL A 334 -0.36 -12.64 8.23
CA VAL A 334 0.48 -12.05 7.20
C VAL A 334 1.29 -13.17 6.55
N GLN A 335 1.16 -13.34 5.23
CA GLN A 335 2.02 -14.27 4.50
C GLN A 335 3.47 -13.77 4.57
N ASN A 336 4.41 -14.68 4.85
CA ASN A 336 5.84 -14.39 4.82
C ASN A 336 6.32 -13.95 3.43
N ILE A 337 7.58 -13.53 3.37
CA ILE A 337 8.22 -13.06 2.13
C ILE A 337 8.13 -14.13 1.05
N GLY A 338 7.69 -13.72 -0.14
CA GLY A 338 7.42 -14.61 -1.26
C GLY A 338 7.12 -13.83 -2.54
N ALA A 339 6.87 -14.57 -3.61
CA ALA A 339 6.65 -14.04 -4.97
C ALA A 339 5.38 -14.62 -5.63
N SER A 340 4.55 -15.33 -4.86
CA SER A 340 3.38 -16.06 -5.32
C SER A 340 2.42 -16.35 -4.15
N PRO A 341 1.20 -16.81 -4.44
CA PRO A 341 0.27 -17.32 -3.42
C PRO A 341 0.90 -18.38 -2.51
N GLU A 342 0.96 -18.13 -1.20
CA GLU A 342 1.40 -19.09 -0.19
C GLU A 342 0.61 -18.90 1.12
N PRO A 343 0.43 -19.95 1.94
CA PRO A 343 -0.38 -19.87 3.15
C PRO A 343 0.21 -18.92 4.20
N ALA A 344 -0.67 -18.37 5.02
CA ALA A 344 -0.36 -17.63 6.22
C ALA A 344 -1.02 -18.31 7.43
N SER A 345 -0.62 -17.94 8.64
CA SER A 345 -1.24 -18.43 9.87
C SER A 345 -1.55 -17.28 10.81
N LYS A 346 -2.39 -17.55 11.81
CA LYS A 346 -2.71 -16.58 12.87
C LYS A 346 -1.46 -15.96 13.52
N ASP A 347 -0.38 -16.72 13.63
CA ASP A 347 0.86 -16.30 14.29
C ASP A 347 1.91 -15.74 13.33
N SER A 348 1.71 -15.83 12.00
CA SER A 348 2.64 -15.26 11.04
C SER A 348 2.44 -13.75 10.92
N TRP A 349 3.54 -13.01 11.03
CA TRP A 349 3.61 -11.55 11.02
C TRP A 349 4.84 -11.09 10.25
N GLN A 350 4.79 -9.88 9.70
CA GLN A 350 5.93 -9.20 9.08
C GLN A 350 5.79 -7.68 9.26
N ASN A 351 6.92 -6.97 9.29
CA ASN A 351 6.95 -5.50 9.36
C ASN A 351 6.13 -4.83 8.24
N PHE A 352 6.23 -5.31 7.01
CA PHE A 352 5.42 -4.79 5.90
C PHE A 352 3.92 -5.09 6.05
N GLY A 353 3.53 -6.13 6.79
CA GLY A 353 2.14 -6.41 7.15
C GLY A 353 1.60 -5.40 8.15
N SER A 354 2.39 -5.07 9.18
CA SER A 354 2.11 -3.95 10.10
C SER A 354 2.04 -2.62 9.33
N GLY A 355 2.93 -2.39 8.36
CA GLY A 355 2.89 -1.25 7.46
C GLY A 355 1.59 -1.14 6.67
N ALA A 356 1.14 -2.24 6.05
CA ALA A 356 -0.13 -2.30 5.33
C ALA A 356 -1.34 -2.05 6.24
N PHE A 357 -1.32 -2.56 7.48
CA PHE A 357 -2.35 -2.29 8.47
C PHE A 357 -2.41 -0.80 8.86
N LEU A 358 -1.25 -0.17 9.07
CA LEU A 358 -1.14 1.26 9.35
C LEU A 358 -1.61 2.13 8.17
N LEU A 359 -1.26 1.74 6.94
CA LEU A 359 -1.78 2.36 5.72
C LEU A 359 -3.31 2.32 5.71
N ALA A 360 -3.90 1.14 5.89
CA ALA A 360 -5.36 0.98 5.91
C ALA A 360 -6.02 1.85 6.99
N GLY A 361 -5.52 1.77 8.22
CA GLY A 361 -6.03 2.56 9.34
C GLY A 361 -5.96 4.07 9.08
N SER A 362 -4.85 4.55 8.48
CA SER A 362 -4.65 5.97 8.19
C SER A 362 -5.74 6.57 7.29
N GLU A 363 -6.24 5.81 6.32
CA GLU A 363 -7.34 6.24 5.44
C GLU A 363 -8.72 6.04 6.09
N ILE A 364 -8.90 4.96 6.85
CA ILE A 364 -10.15 4.68 7.57
C ILE A 364 -10.47 5.80 8.56
N LEU A 365 -9.46 6.35 9.25
CA LEU A 365 -9.65 7.48 10.18
C LEU A 365 -10.15 8.76 9.52
N LYS A 366 -9.96 8.89 8.19
CA LYS A 366 -10.41 10.03 7.38
C LYS A 366 -11.79 9.79 6.73
N LEU A 367 -12.26 8.54 6.72
CA LEU A 367 -13.51 8.15 6.09
C LEU A 367 -14.71 8.77 6.82
N LYS A 368 -15.38 9.72 6.16
CA LYS A 368 -16.55 10.43 6.69
C LYS A 368 -17.85 9.71 6.39
#